data_AF-A0AA35TL42-F1
#
_entry.id   AF-A0AA35TL42-F1
#
_cell.length_a   1.000
_cell.length_b   1.000
_cell.length_c   1.000
_cell.angle_alpha   90.00
_cell.angle_beta   90.00
_cell.angle_gamma   90.00
#
_symmetry.space_group_name_H-M   'P 1'
#
loop_
_entity.id
_entity.type
_entity.pdbx_description
1 polymer ?
#
loop_
_entity_poly.entity_id
_entity_poly.type
_entity_poly.pdbx_seq_one_letter_code
_entity_poly.pdbx_strand_id
1 'polypeptide(L)'
;MNCVFAGDIDAEARRAYQQNFHIVPAGDITEIDPGSVPDHEILLAGFPCQPPSIIGDMRGFDDSRGNLIFDVAAIIDAKRPSAFVLENVRQLLTHNIGRTIEAIISALNGLGYRADWSVLNALDFGLPQKRERTIIVGFEDHSIPYEWPDPNGE
;
A
#
# COMPACT_ATOMS: atom_id res chain seq x y z
N MET A 1 -15.43 -8.06 -8.84
CA MET A 1 -14.80 -7.20 -7.83
C MET A 1 -15.51 -5.85 -7.86
N ASN A 2 -15.92 -5.32 -6.70
CA ASN A 2 -16.63 -4.04 -6.59
C ASN A 2 -15.73 -3.04 -5.85
N CYS A 3 -15.52 -1.84 -6.41
CA CYS A 3 -14.73 -0.79 -5.77
C CYS A 3 -15.66 0.12 -4.96
N VAL A 4 -15.52 0.12 -3.64
CA VAL A 4 -16.39 0.88 -2.71
C VAL A 4 -15.81 2.24 -2.29
N PHE A 5 -14.51 2.44 -2.51
CA PHE A 5 -13.78 3.65 -2.17
C PHE A 5 -12.59 3.84 -3.12
N ALA A 6 -12.32 5.09 -3.47
CA ALA A 6 -11.12 5.51 -4.19
C ALA A 6 -10.66 6.85 -3.59
N GLY A 7 -9.35 7.13 -3.60
CA GLY A 7 -8.78 8.38 -3.11
C GLY A 7 -7.63 8.83 -4.00
N ASP A 8 -7.59 10.11 -4.34
CA ASP A 8 -6.48 10.76 -5.03
C ASP A 8 -6.50 12.27 -4.71
N ILE A 9 -5.38 12.86 -4.35
CA ILE A 9 -5.29 14.30 -4.04
C ILE A 9 -5.34 15.16 -5.31
N ASP A 10 -4.92 14.62 -6.46
CA ASP A 10 -4.84 15.35 -7.72
C ASP A 10 -6.21 15.48 -8.40
N ALA A 11 -6.64 16.71 -8.65
CA ALA A 11 -7.96 17.00 -9.21
C ALA A 11 -8.15 16.42 -10.63
N GLU A 12 -7.10 16.36 -11.44
CA GLU A 12 -7.17 15.83 -12.80
C GLU A 12 -7.23 14.30 -12.79
N ALA A 13 -6.49 13.64 -11.91
CA ALA A 13 -6.58 12.20 -11.68
C ALA A 13 -8.00 11.82 -11.22
N ARG A 14 -8.58 12.56 -10.28
CA ARG A 14 -9.97 12.36 -9.82
C ARG A 14 -10.98 12.52 -10.96
N ARG A 15 -10.82 13.55 -11.77
CA ARG A 15 -11.66 13.81 -12.95
C ARG A 15 -11.59 12.64 -13.94
N ALA A 16 -10.38 12.21 -14.27
CA ALA A 16 -10.17 11.07 -15.16
C ALA A 16 -10.79 9.78 -14.59
N TYR A 17 -10.58 9.52 -13.29
CA TYR A 17 -11.13 8.34 -12.62
C TYR A 17 -12.67 8.33 -12.65
N GLN A 18 -13.32 9.45 -12.34
CA GLN A 18 -14.78 9.57 -12.38
C GLN A 18 -15.34 9.35 -13.79
N GLN A 19 -14.66 9.84 -14.82
CA GLN A 19 -15.09 9.66 -16.21
C GLN A 19 -15.05 8.20 -16.66
N ASN A 20 -14.08 7.42 -16.17
CA ASN A 20 -13.90 6.03 -16.58
C ASN A 20 -14.65 5.02 -15.70
N PHE A 21 -14.78 5.31 -14.41
CA PHE A 21 -15.28 4.34 -13.41
C PHE A 21 -16.56 4.80 -12.69
N HIS A 22 -17.04 6.03 -12.93
CA HIS A 22 -18.23 6.60 -12.30
C HIS A 22 -18.19 6.64 -10.76
N ILE A 23 -17.00 6.56 -10.19
CA ILE A 23 -16.71 6.74 -8.77
C ILE A 23 -16.03 8.09 -8.62
N VAL A 24 -16.46 8.90 -7.66
CA VAL A 24 -15.80 10.16 -7.31
C VAL A 24 -14.74 9.85 -6.26
N PRO A 25 -13.43 9.90 -6.58
CA PRO A 25 -12.44 9.63 -5.55
C PRO A 25 -12.47 10.74 -4.50
N ALA A 26 -12.21 10.34 -3.26
CA ALA A 26 -11.93 11.25 -2.17
C ALA A 26 -10.64 12.04 -2.46
N GLY A 27 -10.45 13.15 -1.76
CA GLY A 27 -9.31 14.04 -1.94
C GLY A 27 -8.08 13.57 -1.16
N ASP A 28 -7.46 14.48 -0.43
CA ASP A 28 -6.31 14.20 0.43
C ASP A 28 -6.67 13.15 1.49
N ILE A 29 -5.99 12.00 1.44
CA ILE A 29 -6.21 10.89 2.38
C ILE A 29 -5.82 11.25 3.81
N THR A 30 -4.93 12.23 4.01
CA THR A 30 -4.52 12.70 5.34
C THR A 30 -5.61 13.50 6.06
N GLU A 31 -6.64 13.94 5.33
CA GLU A 31 -7.81 14.64 5.87
C GLU A 31 -9.00 13.71 6.12
N ILE A 32 -8.87 12.42 5.78
CA ILE A 32 -9.96 11.44 5.87
C ILE A 32 -9.86 10.69 7.19
N ASP A 33 -10.96 10.66 7.94
CA ASP A 33 -11.09 9.79 9.11
C ASP A 33 -11.02 8.31 8.67
N PRO A 34 -10.04 7.52 9.11
CA PRO A 34 -9.93 6.11 8.76
C PRO A 34 -11.19 5.30 9.05
N GLY A 35 -11.93 5.63 10.11
CA GLY A 35 -13.18 4.95 10.48
C GLY A 35 -14.32 5.23 9.51
N SER A 36 -14.26 6.35 8.77
CA SER A 36 -15.28 6.75 7.79
C SER A 36 -15.15 6.02 6.44
N VAL A 37 -13.99 5.38 6.19
CA VAL A 37 -13.79 4.57 4.98
C VAL A 37 -14.78 3.40 5.00
N PRO A 38 -15.49 3.10 3.89
CA PRO A 38 -16.41 1.95 3.82
C PRO A 38 -15.73 0.62 4.14
N ASP A 39 -16.49 -0.33 4.70
CA ASP A 39 -16.00 -1.70 4.89
C ASP A 39 -15.62 -2.33 3.54
N HIS A 40 -14.49 -3.04 3.52
CA HIS A 40 -13.93 -3.63 2.31
C HIS A 40 -13.09 -4.86 2.64
N GLU A 41 -13.05 -5.83 1.72
CA GLU A 41 -12.29 -7.07 1.91
C GLU A 41 -10.81 -6.91 1.51
N ILE A 42 -10.53 -6.03 0.55
CA ILE A 42 -9.18 -5.84 -0.02
C ILE A 42 -8.87 -4.35 -0.08
N LEU A 43 -7.72 -3.96 0.48
CA LEU A 43 -7.16 -2.62 0.36
C LEU A 43 -6.05 -2.60 -0.69
N LEU A 44 -6.08 -1.63 -1.60
CA LEU A 44 -5.02 -1.39 -2.58
C LEU A 44 -4.48 0.02 -2.41
N ALA A 45 -3.15 0.19 -2.34
CA ALA A 45 -2.55 1.52 -2.26
C ALA A 45 -1.18 1.60 -2.96
N GLY A 46 -1.04 2.56 -3.87
CA GLY A 46 0.27 3.06 -4.30
C GLY A 46 0.53 4.38 -3.58
N PHE A 47 1.54 4.43 -2.72
CA PHE A 47 1.85 5.62 -1.92
C PHE A 47 3.16 6.24 -2.39
N PRO A 48 3.29 7.58 -2.37
CA PRO A 48 4.50 8.22 -2.87
C PRO A 48 5.70 7.87 -1.98
N CYS A 49 6.84 7.63 -2.63
CA CYS A 49 8.12 7.40 -1.96
C CYS A 49 8.70 8.74 -1.45
N GLN A 50 8.10 9.32 -0.42
CA GLN A 50 8.63 10.53 0.21
C GLN A 50 9.71 10.16 1.25
N PRO A 51 10.84 10.88 1.31
CA PRO A 51 11.83 10.65 2.34
C PRO A 51 11.23 11.02 3.71
N PRO A 52 11.16 10.09 4.68
CA PRO A 52 10.80 10.43 6.05
C PRO A 52 11.87 11.37 6.60
N SER A 53 11.45 12.59 6.92
CA SER A 53 12.23 13.44 7.81
C SER A 53 12.15 12.82 9.21
N ILE A 54 13.21 12.14 9.63
CA ILE A 54 13.41 11.60 10.99
C ILE A 54 12.58 10.33 11.26
N ILE A 55 13.23 9.18 11.08
CA ILE A 55 12.78 7.92 11.67
C ILE A 55 13.16 7.97 13.15
N GLY A 56 12.25 8.51 13.96
CA GLY A 56 12.27 8.38 15.42
C GLY A 56 12.10 6.93 15.86
N ASP A 57 12.40 6.68 17.13
CA ASP A 57 12.32 5.37 17.77
C ASP A 57 10.88 4.82 17.62
N MET A 58 10.67 3.92 16.66
CA MET A 58 9.36 3.42 16.22
C MET A 58 8.72 2.50 17.25
N ARG A 59 8.36 3.06 18.40
CA ARG A 59 7.48 2.42 19.36
C ARG A 59 6.06 2.89 19.08
N GLY A 60 5.42 2.24 18.12
CA GLY A 60 4.03 2.51 17.74
C GLY A 60 3.90 3.54 16.61
N PHE A 61 2.74 3.51 15.96
CA PHE A 61 2.29 4.42 14.89
C PHE A 61 2.11 5.88 15.33
N ASP A 62 2.75 6.29 16.43
CA ASP A 62 2.51 7.56 17.13
C ASP A 62 3.36 8.73 16.58
N ASP A 63 4.33 8.45 15.68
CA ASP A 63 5.10 9.49 14.98
C ASP A 63 4.55 9.69 13.56
N SER A 64 3.33 10.23 13.49
CA SER A 64 2.51 10.43 12.27
C SER A 64 3.02 11.50 11.30
N ARG A 65 4.29 11.91 11.39
CA ARG A 65 4.78 13.08 10.65
C ARG A 65 5.25 12.72 9.24
N GLY A 66 4.36 12.92 8.27
CA GLY A 66 4.71 13.21 6.88
C GLY A 66 5.00 12.01 5.98
N ASN A 67 4.49 10.81 6.32
CA ASN A 67 4.60 9.66 5.42
C ASN A 67 3.25 8.96 5.25
N LEU A 68 2.71 9.00 4.02
CA LEU A 68 1.40 8.48 3.63
C LEU A 68 1.20 6.99 3.91
N ILE A 69 2.27 6.23 4.13
CA ILE A 69 2.15 4.84 4.58
C ILE A 69 1.47 4.71 5.94
N PHE A 70 1.59 5.73 6.82
CA PHE A 70 0.95 5.71 8.13
C PHE A 70 -0.56 5.94 8.02
N ASP A 71 -1.01 6.81 7.13
CA ASP A 71 -2.44 7.00 6.86
C ASP A 71 -3.05 5.72 6.28
N VAL A 72 -2.33 5.04 5.38
CA VAL A 72 -2.74 3.73 4.85
C VAL A 72 -2.80 2.67 5.97
N ALA A 73 -1.80 2.61 6.84
CA ALA A 73 -1.78 1.68 7.96
C ALA A 73 -2.90 1.96 8.97
N ALA A 74 -3.25 3.23 9.21
CA ALA A 74 -4.38 3.61 10.06
C ALA A 74 -5.71 3.13 9.48
N ILE A 75 -5.89 3.18 8.14
CA ILE A 75 -7.06 2.61 7.48
C ILE A 75 -7.07 1.08 7.60
N ILE A 76 -5.93 0.42 7.42
CA ILE A 76 -5.82 -1.04 7.63
C ILE A 76 -6.23 -1.42 9.06
N ASP A 77 -5.74 -0.69 10.06
CA ASP A 77 -6.06 -0.96 11.46
C ASP A 77 -7.54 -0.70 11.78
N ALA A 78 -8.09 0.41 11.30
CA ALA A 78 -9.48 0.78 11.54
C ALA A 78 -10.49 -0.13 10.81
N LYS A 79 -10.16 -0.57 9.59
CA LYS A 79 -11.09 -1.29 8.70
C LYS A 79 -10.87 -2.79 8.65
N ARG A 80 -9.71 -3.28 9.10
CA ARG A 80 -9.37 -4.70 9.17
C ARG A 80 -9.72 -5.47 7.87
N PRO A 81 -9.24 -5.04 6.68
CA PRO A 81 -9.51 -5.80 5.45
C PRO A 81 -8.86 -7.18 5.53
N SER A 82 -9.47 -8.20 4.90
CA SER A 82 -8.93 -9.57 4.87
C SER A 82 -7.54 -9.64 4.22
N ALA A 83 -7.27 -8.75 3.25
CA ALA A 83 -5.98 -8.64 2.59
C ALA A 83 -5.67 -7.20 2.14
N PHE A 84 -4.39 -6.92 1.88
CA PHE A 84 -3.97 -5.70 1.22
C PHE A 84 -2.87 -5.93 0.20
N VAL A 85 -2.76 -5.02 -0.77
CA VAL A 85 -1.63 -4.91 -1.70
C VAL A 85 -1.15 -3.47 -1.72
N LEU A 86 0.13 -3.27 -1.37
CA LEU A 86 0.78 -1.97 -1.41
C LEU A 86 1.86 -1.98 -2.49
N GLU A 87 1.98 -0.89 -3.24
CA GLU A 87 3.00 -0.73 -4.28
C GLU A 87 3.92 0.45 -3.96
N ASN A 88 5.21 0.27 -4.24
CA ASN A 88 6.19 1.34 -4.23
C ASN A 88 7.31 1.09 -5.25
N VAL A 89 8.17 2.09 -5.45
CA VAL A 89 9.37 1.96 -6.29
C VAL A 89 10.40 1.01 -5.66
N ARG A 90 11.20 0.35 -6.51
CA ARG A 90 12.28 -0.57 -6.07
C ARG A 90 13.23 0.07 -5.05
N GLN A 91 13.46 1.38 -5.16
CA GLN A 91 14.36 2.14 -4.28
C GLN A 91 13.95 2.10 -2.81
N LEU A 92 12.70 1.74 -2.50
CA LEU A 92 12.22 1.50 -1.12
C LEU A 92 13.13 0.51 -0.37
N LEU A 93 13.67 -0.49 -1.06
CA LEU A 93 14.55 -1.52 -0.47
C LEU A 93 15.90 -0.98 0.00
N THR A 94 16.39 0.08 -0.63
CA THR A 94 17.66 0.72 -0.29
C THR A 94 17.47 1.97 0.56
N HIS A 95 16.24 2.42 0.70
CA HIS A 95 15.92 3.64 1.43
C HIS A 95 16.29 3.48 2.92
N ASN A 96 16.98 4.48 3.47
CA ASN A 96 17.55 4.45 4.81
C ASN A 96 18.31 3.15 5.13
N ILE A 97 19.11 2.65 4.18
CA ILE A 97 19.91 1.42 4.34
C ILE A 97 19.01 0.21 4.66
N GLY A 98 17.84 0.12 4.02
CA GLY A 98 16.88 -0.98 4.18
C GLY A 98 15.92 -0.85 5.35
N ARG A 99 16.17 0.08 6.29
CA ARG A 99 15.34 0.23 7.49
C ARG A 99 13.89 0.58 7.22
N THR A 100 13.59 1.23 6.09
CA THR A 100 12.23 1.66 5.77
C THR A 100 11.32 0.49 5.39
N ILE A 101 11.79 -0.47 4.58
CA ILE A 101 10.97 -1.64 4.27
C ILE A 101 10.80 -2.53 5.51
N GLU A 102 11.86 -2.71 6.31
CA GLU A 102 11.80 -3.43 7.59
C GLU A 102 10.77 -2.82 8.54
N ALA A 103 10.76 -1.49 8.63
CA ALA A 103 9.81 -0.74 9.42
C ALA A 103 8.36 -0.98 8.98
N ILE A 104 8.10 -0.88 7.67
CA ILE A 104 6.76 -1.08 7.10
C ILE A 104 6.27 -2.51 7.38
N ILE A 105 7.09 -3.52 7.09
CA ILE A 105 6.73 -4.93 7.32
C ILE A 105 6.50 -5.20 8.81
N SER A 106 7.37 -4.70 9.69
CA SER A 106 7.21 -4.84 11.14
C SER A 106 5.92 -4.17 11.63
N ALA A 107 5.57 -3.01 11.10
CA ALA A 107 4.37 -2.27 11.47
C ALA A 107 3.10 -3.03 11.04
N LEU A 108 3.05 -3.49 9.79
CA LEU A 108 1.94 -4.28 9.26
C LEU A 108 1.78 -5.62 10.00
N ASN A 109 2.87 -6.31 10.32
CA ASN A 109 2.84 -7.51 11.14
C ASN A 109 2.40 -7.22 12.59
N GLY A 110 2.76 -6.06 13.13
CA GLY A 110 2.29 -5.56 14.42
C GLY A 110 0.78 -5.34 14.48
N LEU A 111 0.13 -5.08 13.35
CA LEU A 111 -1.33 -5.05 13.21
C LEU A 111 -1.95 -6.45 13.12
N GLY A 112 -1.17 -7.53 13.22
CA GLY A 112 -1.67 -8.90 13.18
C GLY A 112 -1.80 -9.49 11.77
N TYR A 113 -1.25 -8.84 10.74
CA TYR A 113 -1.19 -9.39 9.39
C TYR A 113 0.06 -10.26 9.20
N ARG A 114 0.00 -11.19 8.25
CA ARG A 114 1.20 -11.84 7.69
C ARG A 114 1.58 -11.10 6.41
N ALA A 115 2.47 -10.13 6.52
CA ALA A 115 2.95 -9.31 5.41
C ALA A 115 4.28 -9.81 4.85
N ASP A 116 4.38 -9.85 3.52
CA ASP A 116 5.60 -10.17 2.77
C ASP A 116 5.74 -9.23 1.56
N TRP A 117 6.92 -9.19 0.93
CA TRP A 117 7.17 -8.35 -0.23
C TRP A 117 8.05 -9.03 -1.29
N SER A 118 7.89 -8.61 -2.54
CA SER A 118 8.76 -9.00 -3.65
C SER A 118 8.94 -7.85 -4.64
N VAL A 119 10.00 -7.91 -5.45
CA VAL A 119 10.20 -6.98 -6.58
C VAL A 119 9.72 -7.65 -7.85
N LEU A 120 8.71 -7.07 -8.48
CA LEU A 120 8.18 -7.52 -9.76
C LEU A 120 8.59 -6.55 -10.86
N ASN A 121 8.97 -7.06 -12.02
CA ASN A 121 9.31 -6.27 -13.19
C ASN A 121 8.28 -6.50 -14.29
N ALA A 122 7.70 -5.42 -14.82
CA ALA A 122 6.65 -5.52 -15.83
C ALA A 122 7.08 -6.25 -17.13
N LEU A 123 8.39 -6.26 -17.46
CA LEU A 123 8.94 -7.06 -18.56
C LEU A 123 8.62 -8.54 -18.42
N ASP A 124 8.64 -9.02 -17.19
CA ASP A 124 8.51 -10.43 -16.88
C ASP A 124 7.02 -10.86 -16.92
N PHE A 125 6.10 -9.92 -17.11
CA PHE A 125 4.65 -10.13 -17.23
C PHE A 125 4.11 -9.66 -18.58
N GLY A 126 4.95 -9.67 -19.62
CA GLY A 126 4.54 -9.43 -21.01
C GLY A 126 4.39 -7.97 -21.42
N LEU A 127 4.71 -7.01 -20.55
CA LEU A 127 4.72 -5.58 -20.90
C LEU A 127 6.13 -5.17 -21.33
N PRO A 128 6.36 -4.60 -22.53
CA PRO A 128 7.68 -4.20 -23.01
C PRO A 128 8.17 -2.90 -22.33
N GLN A 129 8.22 -2.90 -21.00
CA GLN A 129 8.61 -1.78 -20.16
C GLN A 129 9.42 -2.28 -18.96
N LYS A 130 10.70 -1.87 -18.87
CA LYS A 130 11.50 -2.10 -17.67
C LYS A 130 10.97 -1.24 -16.52
N ARG A 131 10.12 -1.84 -15.69
CA ARG A 131 9.48 -1.18 -14.55
C ARG A 131 9.45 -2.14 -13.37
N GLU A 132 10.47 -2.03 -12.53
CA GLU A 132 10.58 -2.78 -11.28
C GLU A 132 9.80 -2.05 -10.18
N ARG A 133 8.99 -2.80 -9.44
CA ARG A 133 8.19 -2.31 -8.31
C ARG A 133 8.27 -3.25 -7.13
N THR A 134 8.41 -2.68 -5.94
CA THR A 134 8.25 -3.39 -4.69
C THR A 134 6.77 -3.52 -4.42
N ILE A 135 6.29 -4.76 -4.41
CA ILE A 135 4.92 -5.09 -4.05
C ILE A 135 4.94 -5.68 -2.65
N ILE A 136 4.05 -5.22 -1.79
CA ILE A 136 3.85 -5.73 -0.43
C ILE A 136 2.44 -6.32 -0.38
N VAL A 137 2.32 -7.57 0.06
CA VAL A 137 1.03 -8.24 0.22
C VAL A 137 0.91 -8.66 1.67
N GLY A 138 -0.28 -8.50 2.24
CA GLY A 138 -0.57 -8.99 3.59
C GLY A 138 -1.95 -9.60 3.71
N PHE A 139 -2.06 -10.58 4.60
CA PHE A 139 -3.29 -11.33 4.88
C PHE A 139 -3.55 -11.34 6.39
N GLU A 140 -4.80 -11.10 6.79
CA GLU A 140 -5.20 -11.23 8.20
C GLU A 140 -5.23 -12.70 8.62
N ASP A 141 -5.70 -13.59 7.74
CA ASP A 141 -5.62 -15.04 7.95
C ASP A 141 -4.24 -15.58 7.54
N HIS A 142 -3.46 -16.00 8.53
CA HIS A 142 -2.09 -16.50 8.34
C HIS A 142 -2.04 -17.89 7.69
N SER A 143 -3.19 -18.58 7.58
CA SER A 143 -3.30 -19.91 6.96
C SER A 143 -3.40 -19.88 5.44
N ILE A 144 -3.69 -18.71 4.84
CA ILE A 144 -3.78 -18.54 3.39
C ILE A 144 -2.42 -18.89 2.76
N PRO A 145 -2.31 -19.89 1.87
CA PRO A 145 -1.10 -20.09 1.09
C PRO A 145 -1.03 -19.00 0.02
N TYR A 146 0.07 -18.23 0.01
CA TYR A 146 0.33 -17.23 -1.02
C TYR A 146 1.73 -17.42 -1.57
N GLU A 147 1.84 -17.46 -2.89
CA GLU A 147 3.09 -17.50 -3.63
C GLU A 147 3.13 -16.31 -4.58
N TRP A 148 4.30 -15.70 -4.70
CA TRP A 148 4.52 -14.62 -5.65
C TRP A 148 4.40 -15.16 -7.08
N PRO A 149 3.80 -14.39 -8.01
CA PRO A 149 3.61 -14.86 -9.37
C PRO A 149 4.98 -15.12 -10.05
N ASP A 150 5.15 -16.31 -10.62
CA ASP A 150 6.35 -16.64 -11.40
C ASP A 150 6.25 -16.00 -12.79
N PRO A 151 7.19 -15.11 -13.15
CA PRO A 151 7.21 -14.54 -14.49
C PRO A 151 7.40 -15.54 -15.64
N ASN A 152 7.89 -16.74 -15.37
CA ASN A 152 8.11 -17.77 -16.40
C ASN A 152 6.92 -18.73 -16.55
N GLY A 153 5.91 -18.62 -15.69
CA GLY A 153 4.69 -19.41 -15.74
C GLY A 153 4.90 -20.91 -15.49
N GLU A 154 4.70 -21.33 -14.24
CA GLU A 154 3.75 -22.39 -13.92
C GLU A 154 2.60 -21.79 -13.09
#